data_AF-A0A659S4A1-F1
#
_entry.id   AF-A0A659S4A1-F1
#
_cell.length_a   1.000
_cell.length_b   1.000
_cell.length_c   1.000
_cell.angle_alpha   90.00
_cell.angle_beta   90.00
_cell.angle_gamma   90.00
#
_symmetry.space_group_name_H-M   'P 1'
#
loop_
_entity.id
_entity.type
_entity.pdbx_description
1 polymer ?
#
loop_
_entity_poly.entity_id
_entity_poly.type
_entity_poly.pdbx_seq_one_letter_code
_entity_poly.pdbx_strand_id
1 'polypeptide(L)'
;MSLAEVFYLPKSEPVEQERRVADIDDGYTRFANELLEAIASADLTARQLKVMLAYVRKTYGFNKKTDRIADEQIAQLTGLSRQNVNKAKKELISMNCLFMDGNQIGVNSEVSAWQFSKCLQVSNFVSKLHT
;
A
#
# COMPACT_ATOMS: atom_id res chain seq x y z
N MET A 1 58.49 -2.73 -5.91
CA MET A 1 57.67 -1.51 -6.04
C MET A 1 56.34 -1.95 -6.63
N SER A 2 55.25 -1.88 -5.87
CA SER A 2 53.91 -2.32 -6.33
C SER A 2 53.17 -1.14 -6.94
N LEU A 3 52.76 -1.26 -8.20
CA LEU A 3 51.92 -0.28 -8.90
C LEU A 3 50.46 -0.57 -8.55
N ALA A 4 49.80 0.36 -7.88
CA ALA A 4 48.35 0.30 -7.66
C ALA A 4 47.61 0.81 -8.91
N GLU A 5 46.70 0.01 -9.44
CA GLU A 5 45.80 0.42 -10.53
C GLU A 5 44.75 1.39 -9.98
N VAL A 6 44.75 2.63 -10.50
CA VAL A 6 43.73 3.63 -10.19
C VAL A 6 42.49 3.33 -11.03
N PHE A 7 41.46 2.77 -10.42
CA PHE A 7 40.15 2.58 -11.04
C PHE A 7 39.39 3.92 -11.07
N TYR A 8 39.20 4.48 -12.27
CA TYR A 8 38.36 5.66 -12.47
C TYR A 8 36.89 5.23 -12.43
N LEU A 9 36.19 5.50 -11.32
CA LEU A 9 34.75 5.28 -11.24
C LEU A 9 34.07 6.32 -12.16
N PRO A 10 33.25 5.91 -13.15
CA PRO A 10 32.55 6.87 -13.99
C PRO A 10 31.66 7.76 -13.11
N LYS A 11 31.83 9.09 -13.22
CA LYS A 11 30.92 10.06 -12.61
C LYS A 11 29.53 9.78 -13.16
N SER A 12 28.61 9.34 -12.29
CA SER A 12 27.20 9.30 -12.62
C SER A 12 26.76 10.72 -12.98
N GLU A 13 26.42 10.96 -14.24
CA GLU A 13 25.78 12.21 -14.64
C GLU A 13 24.50 12.41 -13.81
N PRO A 14 24.22 13.64 -13.35
CA PRO A 14 22.97 13.90 -12.65
C PRO A 14 21.83 13.62 -13.62
N VAL A 15 21.07 12.55 -13.35
CA VAL A 15 19.83 12.26 -14.08
C VAL A 15 18.88 13.41 -13.76
N GLU A 16 18.69 14.34 -14.70
CA GLU A 16 17.67 15.37 -14.59
C GLU A 16 16.32 14.67 -14.51
N GLN A 17 15.80 14.56 -13.29
CA GLN A 17 14.53 13.89 -13.05
C GLN A 17 13.42 14.83 -13.50
N GLU A 18 12.94 14.61 -14.73
CA GLU A 18 11.86 15.41 -15.34
C GLU A 18 10.67 15.51 -14.38
N ARG A 19 10.15 16.74 -14.22
CA ARG A 19 9.00 17.03 -13.36
C ARG A 19 7.76 16.30 -13.91
N ARG A 20 7.44 15.14 -13.34
CA ARG A 20 6.21 14.40 -13.66
C ARG A 20 5.06 14.86 -12.76
N VAL A 21 4.10 15.56 -13.34
CA VAL A 21 2.82 15.91 -12.68
C VAL A 21 1.77 14.90 -13.12
N ALA A 22 0.95 14.41 -12.19
CA ALA A 22 -0.16 13.53 -12.55
C ALA A 22 -1.24 14.33 -13.30
N ASP A 23 -1.77 13.77 -14.38
CA ASP A 23 -2.95 14.31 -15.05
C ASP A 23 -4.19 13.91 -14.25
N ILE A 24 -4.96 14.90 -13.79
CA ILE A 24 -6.17 14.67 -13.00
C ILE A 24 -7.34 14.23 -13.91
N ASP A 25 -7.22 14.47 -15.22
CA ASP A 25 -8.22 14.09 -16.21
C ASP A 25 -8.05 12.63 -16.70
N ASP A 26 -6.94 11.95 -16.39
CA ASP A 26 -6.69 10.52 -16.67
C ASP A 26 -7.48 9.56 -15.72
N GLY A 27 -8.53 10.09 -15.11
CA GLY A 27 -9.46 9.35 -14.28
C GLY A 27 -9.02 9.19 -12.82
N TYR A 28 -9.98 8.74 -12.01
CA TYR A 28 -9.79 8.56 -10.57
C TYR A 28 -10.39 7.23 -10.12
N THR A 29 -9.91 6.73 -8.99
CA THR A 29 -10.51 5.56 -8.36
C THR A 29 -11.66 6.03 -7.48
N ARG A 30 -12.90 5.69 -7.86
CA ARG A 30 -14.07 5.93 -7.00
C ARG A 30 -13.99 4.98 -5.80
N PHE A 31 -13.65 5.53 -4.65
CA PHE A 31 -13.50 4.79 -3.40
C PHE A 31 -14.31 5.47 -2.30
N ALA A 32 -14.94 4.69 -1.43
CA ALA A 32 -15.75 5.27 -0.35
C ALA A 32 -14.84 6.04 0.62
N ASN A 33 -15.22 7.28 0.96
CA ASN A 33 -14.40 8.11 1.86
C ASN A 33 -14.20 7.43 3.22
N GLU A 34 -15.23 6.77 3.76
CA GLU A 34 -15.13 6.01 5.01
C GLU A 34 -14.07 4.90 4.94
N LEU A 35 -13.93 4.20 3.80
CA LEU A 35 -12.88 3.20 3.62
C LEU A 35 -11.50 3.84 3.48
N LEU A 36 -11.41 5.00 2.81
CA LEU A 36 -10.16 5.73 2.69
C LEU A 36 -9.67 6.22 4.05
N GLU A 37 -10.58 6.79 4.85
CA GLU A 37 -10.33 7.24 6.21
C GLU A 37 -9.93 6.07 7.12
N ALA A 38 -10.62 4.93 7.02
CA ALA A 38 -10.26 3.72 7.75
C ALA A 38 -8.84 3.23 7.43
N ILE A 39 -8.43 3.23 6.15
CA ILE A 39 -7.07 2.89 5.75
C ILE A 39 -6.07 3.92 6.31
N ALA A 40 -6.42 5.20 6.29
CA ALA A 40 -5.55 6.27 6.76
C ALA A 40 -5.33 6.26 8.29
N SER A 41 -6.34 5.86 9.06
CA SER A 41 -6.25 5.75 10.52
C SER A 41 -5.75 4.40 11.04
N ALA A 42 -5.65 3.39 10.17
CA ALA A 42 -5.25 2.04 10.57
C ALA A 42 -3.75 1.94 10.87
N ASP A 43 -3.39 1.09 11.84
CA ASP A 43 -2.01 0.76 12.22
C ASP A 43 -1.35 -0.21 11.21
N LEU A 44 -1.33 0.17 9.94
CA LEU A 44 -0.70 -0.59 8.86
C LEU A 44 0.77 -0.25 8.75
N THR A 45 1.62 -1.27 8.61
CA THR A 45 3.02 -1.05 8.21
C THR A 45 3.08 -0.44 6.80
N ALA A 46 4.16 0.27 6.47
CA ALA A 46 4.33 0.87 5.14
C ALA A 46 4.20 -0.15 3.99
N ARG A 47 4.58 -1.42 4.21
CA ARG A 47 4.42 -2.49 3.21
C ARG A 47 2.96 -2.90 3.05
N GLN A 48 2.24 -3.07 4.16
CA GLN A 48 0.81 -3.38 4.14
C GLN A 48 0.01 -2.26 3.49
N LEU A 49 0.30 -1.00 3.80
CA LEU A 49 -0.36 0.14 3.18
C LEU A 49 -0.18 0.17 1.65
N LYS A 50 1.04 -0.06 1.16
CA LYS A 50 1.31 -0.17 -0.29
C LYS A 50 0.49 -1.28 -0.94
N VAL A 51 0.44 -2.46 -0.31
CA VAL A 51 -0.32 -3.61 -0.82
C VAL A 51 -1.82 -3.35 -0.77
N MET A 52 -2.32 -2.72 0.30
CA MET A 52 -3.72 -2.34 0.46
C MET A 52 -4.17 -1.39 -0.66
N LEU A 53 -3.42 -0.31 -0.90
CA LEU A 53 -3.69 0.65 -1.97
C LEU A 53 -3.60 0.00 -3.36
N ALA A 54 -2.68 -0.95 -3.55
CA ALA A 54 -2.58 -1.70 -4.79
C ALA A 54 -3.85 -2.54 -5.04
N TYR A 55 -4.40 -3.20 -4.02
CA TYR A 55 -5.67 -3.91 -4.14
C TYR A 55 -6.85 -2.97 -4.38
N VAL A 56 -6.93 -1.83 -3.68
CA VAL A 56 -7.94 -0.78 -3.95
C VAL A 56 -7.90 -0.35 -5.43
N ARG A 57 -6.70 -0.07 -5.96
CA ARG A 57 -6.54 0.33 -7.36
C ARG A 57 -6.93 -0.78 -8.35
N LYS A 58 -6.69 -2.05 -8.00
CA LYS A 58 -6.99 -3.20 -8.85
C LYS A 58 -8.44 -3.70 -8.74
N THR A 59 -9.19 -3.31 -7.72
CA THR A 59 -10.62 -3.62 -7.57
C THR A 59 -11.49 -2.40 -7.90
N TYR A 60 -11.58 -1.44 -6.98
CA TYR A 60 -12.41 -0.25 -7.13
C TYR A 60 -11.95 0.66 -8.28
N GLY A 61 -10.64 0.68 -8.57
CA GLY A 61 -10.13 1.39 -9.74
C GLY A 61 -10.56 0.79 -11.09
N PHE A 62 -11.24 -0.36 -11.08
CA PHE A 62 -11.91 -0.99 -12.22
C PHE A 62 -13.42 -1.15 -11.98
N ASN A 63 -13.98 -0.46 -10.98
CA ASN A 63 -15.37 -0.55 -10.55
C ASN A 63 -15.83 -1.97 -10.17
N LYS A 64 -14.93 -2.78 -9.59
CA LYS A 64 -15.22 -4.13 -9.09
C LYS A 64 -15.07 -4.21 -7.57
N LYS A 65 -15.90 -5.03 -6.90
CA LYS A 65 -15.76 -5.32 -5.46
C LYS A 65 -14.61 -6.30 -5.18
N THR A 66 -14.48 -7.32 -6.03
CA THR A 66 -13.46 -8.36 -5.97
C THR A 66 -12.89 -8.57 -7.38
N ASP A 67 -11.64 -9.03 -7.49
CA ASP A 67 -11.04 -9.42 -8.78
C ASP A 67 -10.00 -10.54 -8.61
N ARG A 68 -9.68 -11.23 -9.71
CA ARG A 68 -8.60 -12.23 -9.77
C ARG A 68 -7.28 -11.51 -10.06
N ILE A 69 -6.49 -11.32 -9.01
CA ILE A 69 -5.26 -10.52 -9.09
C ILE A 69 -4.06 -11.40 -8.74
N ALA A 70 -3.10 -11.47 -9.65
CA ALA A 70 -1.85 -12.20 -9.39
C ALA A 70 -0.92 -11.39 -8.47
N ASP A 71 -0.24 -12.06 -7.54
CA ASP A 71 0.75 -11.42 -6.64
C ASP A 71 1.85 -10.70 -7.41
N GLU A 72 2.18 -11.16 -8.63
CA GLU A 72 3.14 -10.53 -9.53
C GLU A 72 2.71 -9.13 -9.97
N GLN A 73 1.41 -8.93 -10.26
CA GLN A 73 0.88 -7.62 -10.66
C GLN A 73 0.96 -6.62 -9.49
N ILE A 74 0.77 -7.09 -8.26
CA ILE A 74 0.90 -6.28 -7.05
C ILE A 74 2.37 -5.99 -6.75
N ALA A 75 3.26 -6.96 -6.94
CA ALA A 75 4.70 -6.76 -6.80
C ALA A 75 5.21 -5.66 -7.75
N GLN A 76 4.82 -5.74 -9.03
CA GLN A 76 5.15 -4.73 -10.04
C GLN A 76 4.60 -3.34 -9.67
N LEU A 77 3.34 -3.25 -9.22
CA LEU A 77 2.73 -1.97 -8.87
C LEU A 77 3.34 -1.34 -7.61
N THR A 78 3.74 -2.14 -6.63
CA THR A 78 4.24 -1.66 -5.32
C THR A 78 5.76 -1.52 -5.26
N GLY A 79 6.49 -2.11 -6.21
CA GLY A 79 7.95 -2.24 -6.18
C GLY A 79 8.45 -3.19 -5.09
N LEU A 80 7.59 -4.04 -4.52
CA LEU A 80 7.95 -5.01 -3.49
C LEU A 80 8.25 -6.37 -4.12
N SER A 81 9.11 -7.17 -3.48
CA SER A 81 9.29 -8.57 -3.88
C SER A 81 7.98 -9.35 -3.70
N ARG A 82 7.74 -10.35 -4.56
CA ARG A 82 6.55 -11.21 -4.48
C ARG A 82 6.36 -11.87 -3.11
N GLN A 83 7.46 -12.22 -2.44
CA GLN A 83 7.45 -12.77 -1.07
C GLN A 83 6.91 -11.75 -0.05
N ASN A 84 7.36 -10.50 -0.12
CA ASN A 84 6.88 -9.43 0.75
C ASN A 84 5.41 -9.10 0.48
N VAL A 85 4.99 -9.10 -0.79
CA VAL A 85 3.58 -8.96 -1.17
C VAL A 85 2.74 -10.08 -0.57
N ASN A 86 3.16 -11.34 -0.74
CA ASN A 86 2.41 -12.49 -0.23
C ASN A 86 2.30 -12.45 1.30
N LYS A 87 3.38 -12.07 1.99
CA LYS A 87 3.38 -11.87 3.45
C LYS A 87 2.39 -10.79 3.87
N ALA A 88 2.51 -9.58 3.31
CA ALA A 88 1.61 -8.46 3.63
C ALA A 88 0.15 -8.75 3.29
N LYS A 89 -0.12 -9.45 2.18
CA LYS A 89 -1.45 -9.90 1.80
C LYS A 89 -2.06 -10.83 2.85
N LYS A 90 -1.30 -11.85 3.30
CA LYS A 90 -1.76 -12.78 4.35
C LYS A 90 -2.05 -12.04 5.66
N GLU A 91 -1.19 -11.10 6.04
CA GLU A 91 -1.40 -10.25 7.22
C GLU A 91 -2.68 -9.42 7.08
N LEU A 92 -2.89 -8.74 5.95
CA LEU A 92 -4.10 -7.96 5.67
C LEU A 92 -5.39 -8.81 5.69
N ILE A 93 -5.32 -10.06 5.22
CA ILE A 93 -6.44 -11.01 5.32
C ILE A 93 -6.67 -11.41 6.77
N SER A 94 -5.62 -11.68 7.55
CA SER A 94 -5.75 -12.01 8.98
C SER A 94 -6.30 -10.84 9.81
N MET A 95 -5.99 -9.60 9.41
CA MET A 95 -6.53 -8.37 9.99
C MET A 95 -7.94 -8.04 9.46
N ASN A 96 -8.53 -8.91 8.64
CA ASN A 96 -9.85 -8.75 8.02
C ASN A 96 -10.02 -7.47 7.18
N CYS A 97 -8.92 -6.85 6.75
CA CYS A 97 -8.91 -5.68 5.86
C CYS A 97 -9.15 -6.10 4.41
N LEU A 98 -8.65 -7.28 4.04
CA LEU A 98 -8.90 -7.94 2.76
C LEU A 98 -9.65 -9.25 3.01
N PHE A 99 -10.44 -9.68 2.03
CA PHE A 99 -11.11 -10.98 2.07
C PHE A 99 -10.93 -11.72 0.74
N MET A 100 -11.02 -13.04 0.82
CA MET A 100 -11.02 -13.93 -0.35
C MET A 100 -12.44 -14.38 -0.66
N ASP A 101 -12.85 -14.25 -1.91
CA ASP A 101 -14.09 -14.79 -2.46
C ASP A 101 -13.73 -15.82 -3.54
N GLY A 102 -13.63 -17.09 -3.12
CA GLY A 102 -13.05 -18.15 -3.93
C GLY A 102 -11.59 -17.86 -4.30
N ASN A 103 -11.34 -17.55 -5.56
CA ASN A 103 -10.01 -17.18 -6.08
C ASN A 103 -9.86 -15.67 -6.36
N GLN A 104 -10.86 -14.88 -5.98
CA GLN A 104 -10.86 -13.44 -6.08
C GLN A 104 -10.53 -12.83 -4.74
N ILE A 105 -9.99 -11.61 -4.76
CA ILE A 105 -9.66 -10.85 -3.56
C ILE A 105 -10.35 -9.48 -3.61
N GLY A 106 -10.84 -9.04 -2.46
CA GLY A 106 -11.52 -7.75 -2.30
C GLY A 106 -11.09 -7.05 -1.02
N VAL A 107 -11.40 -5.75 -0.95
CA VAL A 107 -11.27 -4.95 0.28
C VAL A 107 -12.55 -5.10 1.07
N ASN A 108 -12.43 -5.47 2.34
CA ASN A 108 -13.57 -5.64 3.22
C ASN A 108 -14.20 -4.28 3.53
N SER A 109 -15.46 -4.08 3.13
CA SER A 109 -16.19 -2.83 3.36
C SER A 109 -16.67 -2.67 4.82
N GLU A 110 -16.72 -3.75 5.60
CA GLU A 110 -17.12 -3.73 6.99
C GLU A 110 -15.92 -3.35 7.88
N VAL A 111 -15.63 -2.05 7.96
CA VAL A 111 -14.48 -1.50 8.72
C VAL A 111 -14.52 -1.89 10.20
N SER A 112 -15.71 -2.01 10.79
CA SER A 112 -15.89 -2.44 12.18
C SER A 112 -15.37 -3.85 12.46
N ALA A 113 -15.24 -4.69 11.42
CA ALA A 113 -14.75 -6.05 11.55
C ALA A 113 -13.22 -6.16 11.39
N TRP A 114 -12.53 -5.04 11.12
CA TRP A 114 -11.07 -5.03 10.97
C TRP A 114 -10.38 -5.24 12.32
N GLN A 115 -9.32 -6.04 12.31
CA GLN A 115 -8.63 -6.47 13.52
C GLN A 115 -7.17 -6.05 13.46
N PHE A 116 -6.80 -5.09 14.30
CA PHE A 116 -5.41 -4.69 14.48
C PHE A 116 -4.90 -5.26 15.79
N SER A 117 -3.75 -5.95 15.74
CA SER A 117 -3.07 -6.34 16.97
C SER A 117 -2.72 -5.06 17.74
N LYS A 118 -3.16 -4.92 18.99
CA LYS A 118 -2.79 -3.81 19.86
C LYS A 118 -1.27 -3.83 20.08
N CYS A 119 -0.53 -3.16 19.21
CA CYS A 119 0.87 -2.87 19.42
C CYS A 119 1.04 -1.35 19.38
N LEU A 120 1.06 -0.78 20.59
CA LEU A 120 1.35 0.62 20.95
C LEU A 120 0.26 1.64 20.58
N GLN A 121 -0.88 1.54 21.26
CA GLN A 121 -1.71 2.73 21.51
C GLN A 121 -0.90 3.71 22.37
N VAL A 122 -0.25 4.70 21.76
CA VAL A 122 -0.03 5.97 22.48
C VAL A 122 -1.32 6.75 22.32
N SER A 123 -2.25 6.55 23.26
CA SER A 123 -3.50 7.29 23.33
C SER A 123 -3.21 8.77 23.62
N ASN A 124 -2.99 9.58 22.58
CA ASN A 124 -3.06 11.03 22.70
C ASN A 124 -4.48 11.49 22.37
N PHE A 125 -5.44 11.10 23.22
CA PHE A 125 -6.66 11.89 23.37
C PHE A 125 -6.31 13.07 24.27
N VAL A 126 -5.93 14.20 23.66
CA VAL A 126 -5.96 15.48 24.36
C VAL A 126 -7.43 15.84 24.53
N SER A 127 -7.93 15.57 25.73
CA SER A 127 -9.23 16.04 26.22
C SER A 127 -9.28 17.56 26.08
N LYS A 128 -9.98 18.07 25.06
CA LYS A 128 -10.47 19.45 25.12
C LYS A 128 -11.74 19.44 25.94
N LEU A 129 -11.57 19.68 27.25
CA LEU A 129 -12.59 20.30 28.08
C LEU A 129 -13.02 21.60 27.38
N HIS A 130 -14.28 21.70 26.98
CA HIS A 130 -14.91 22.99 26.76
C HIS A 130 -15.79 23.25 27.97
N THR A 131 -15.42 24.34 28.67
CA THR A 131 -16.14 25.02 29.75
C THR A 131 -17.55 25.44 29.31
#